data_AF-A0A812X3K4-F1
#
_entry.id   AF-A0A812X3K4-F1
#
_cell.length_a   1.000
_cell.length_b   1.000
_cell.length_c   1.000
_cell.angle_alpha   90.00
_cell.angle_beta   90.00
_cell.angle_gamma   90.00
#
_symmetry.space_group_name_H-M   'P 1'
#
loop_
_entity.id
_entity.type
_entity.pdbx_description
1 polymer ?
#
loop_
_entity_poly.entity_id
_entity_poly.type
_entity_poly.pdbx_seq_one_letter_code
_entity_poly.pdbx_strand_id
1 'polypeptide(L)'
;MRGRQGRSRSPLLDQDNRTKWISRTIARFGRYNQPHGLRVCSQGSFSLTNLMESWGHREGVSRQEVLHAVRVHMFHEDGMQLRFEIKQKRDDTIIRVMPKRGLFAEHRSEGGRDWNWHSREDDCRQGPETPRNAVQDSTGGTGHGAASSSTEAYARASMRPIPKKAPLPPPPSYKAPEPRSSQAGPNPARVIPARVPVKVEEPDFDPEPETDEPDQKAPDPPPGEHWEEFEDDGKPWFYYSGPKGHWCCQGPGQPVLPYEMPTME
;
A
#
# COMPACT_ATOMS: atom_id res chain seq x y z
N MET A 1 1.23 -28.81 -42.53
CA MET A 1 1.16 -29.12 -41.08
C MET A 1 1.27 -27.80 -40.32
N ARG A 2 0.19 -27.35 -39.66
CA ARG A 2 0.18 -26.07 -38.91
C ARG A 2 0.63 -26.34 -37.47
N GLY A 3 1.83 -25.89 -37.13
CA GLY A 3 2.37 -25.99 -35.77
C GLY A 3 1.53 -25.15 -34.81
N ARG A 4 0.86 -25.82 -33.86
CA ARG A 4 0.28 -25.17 -32.68
C ARG A 4 1.43 -24.69 -31.81
N GLN A 5 1.77 -23.41 -31.91
CA GLN A 5 2.59 -22.74 -30.90
C GLN A 5 1.81 -22.79 -29.58
N GLY A 6 2.25 -23.69 -28.71
CA GLY A 6 1.84 -23.72 -27.31
C GLY A 6 2.27 -22.42 -26.65
N ARG A 7 1.34 -21.47 -26.53
CA ARG A 7 1.50 -20.33 -25.63
C ARG A 7 1.53 -20.90 -24.22
N SER A 8 2.72 -21.04 -23.65
CA SER A 8 2.92 -21.33 -22.23
C SER A 8 2.24 -20.25 -21.42
N ARG A 9 1.04 -20.56 -20.94
CA ARG A 9 0.31 -19.79 -19.94
C ARG A 9 0.46 -20.52 -18.61
N SER A 10 1.54 -20.21 -17.91
CA SER A 10 1.81 -20.69 -16.55
C SER A 10 2.36 -19.49 -15.75
N PRO A 11 2.13 -19.40 -14.44
CA PRO A 11 0.98 -18.76 -13.85
C PRO A 11 1.38 -17.51 -13.06
N LEU A 12 0.91 -16.31 -13.47
CA LEU A 12 1.07 -15.08 -12.69
C LEU A 12 0.37 -15.13 -11.31
N LEU A 13 -0.49 -16.14 -11.08
CA LEU A 13 -1.26 -16.33 -9.84
C LEU A 13 -0.42 -16.40 -8.57
N ASP A 14 0.84 -16.84 -8.67
CA ASP A 14 1.67 -16.98 -7.46
C ASP A 14 2.16 -15.61 -6.94
N GLN A 15 2.31 -14.64 -7.86
CA GLN A 15 2.72 -13.28 -7.50
C GLN A 15 1.61 -12.56 -6.72
N ASP A 16 0.34 -12.73 -7.11
CA ASP A 16 -0.81 -12.16 -6.42
C ASP A 16 -0.96 -12.71 -4.99
N ASN A 17 -0.68 -13.99 -4.80
CA ASN A 17 -0.71 -14.59 -3.46
C ASN A 17 0.42 -14.06 -2.59
N ARG A 18 1.61 -13.88 -3.16
CA ARG A 18 2.78 -13.33 -2.48
C ARG A 18 2.55 -11.87 -2.07
N THR A 19 2.08 -11.01 -2.97
CA THR A 19 1.78 -9.60 -2.66
C THR A 19 0.65 -9.47 -1.63
N LYS A 20 -0.38 -10.32 -1.71
CA LYS A 20 -1.47 -10.37 -0.72
C LYS A 20 -0.98 -10.81 0.65
N TRP A 21 -0.05 -11.77 0.73
CA TRP A 21 0.57 -12.18 1.97
C TRP A 21 1.43 -11.06 2.60
N ILE A 22 2.31 -10.43 1.81
CA ILE A 22 3.15 -9.30 2.25
C ILE A 22 2.27 -8.17 2.80
N SER A 23 1.28 -7.72 2.04
CA SER A 23 0.39 -6.62 2.46
C SER A 23 -0.40 -6.96 3.72
N ARG A 24 -0.85 -8.21 3.89
CA ARG A 24 -1.54 -8.66 5.12
C ARG A 24 -0.62 -8.62 6.33
N THR A 25 0.63 -9.03 6.17
CA THR A 25 1.64 -9.03 7.24
C THR A 25 1.98 -7.59 7.65
N ILE A 26 2.26 -6.71 6.69
CA ILE A 26 2.51 -5.28 6.94
C ILE A 26 1.33 -4.60 7.65
N ALA A 27 0.10 -4.88 7.21
CA ALA A 27 -1.10 -4.35 7.87
C ALA A 27 -1.26 -4.85 9.31
N ARG A 28 -0.81 -6.07 9.63
CA ARG A 28 -0.79 -6.58 11.01
C ARG A 28 0.23 -5.84 11.87
N PHE A 29 1.39 -5.50 11.31
CA PHE A 29 2.42 -4.74 12.01
C PHE A 29 1.94 -3.36 12.43
N GLY A 30 1.28 -2.64 11.53
CA GLY A 30 0.76 -1.31 11.85
C GLY A 30 -0.47 -1.28 12.76
N ARG A 31 -1.17 -2.41 12.96
CA ARG A 31 -2.44 -2.46 13.71
C ARG A 31 -2.37 -3.18 15.06
N TYR A 32 -1.57 -4.24 15.17
CA TYR A 32 -1.65 -5.15 16.32
C TYR A 32 -0.29 -5.58 16.83
N ASN A 33 0.52 -6.20 15.96
CA ASN A 33 1.69 -6.97 16.39
C ASN A 33 2.94 -6.42 15.73
N GLN A 34 3.75 -5.71 16.51
CA GLN A 34 5.05 -5.21 16.09
C GLN A 34 6.08 -6.35 16.22
N PRO A 35 6.76 -6.77 15.14
CA PRO A 35 7.86 -7.71 15.24
C PRO A 35 9.00 -7.11 16.06
N HIS A 36 9.75 -7.94 16.77
CA HIS A 36 10.87 -7.48 17.59
C HIS A 36 11.85 -6.65 16.75
N GLY A 37 12.14 -5.42 17.20
CA GLY A 37 13.07 -4.50 16.55
C GLY A 37 12.42 -3.51 15.58
N LEU A 38 11.26 -3.83 14.98
CA LEU A 38 10.54 -2.84 14.18
C LEU A 38 10.06 -1.72 15.09
N ARG A 39 10.18 -0.46 14.68
CA ARG A 39 9.61 0.70 15.41
C ARG A 39 8.38 1.24 14.67
N VAL A 40 7.21 1.04 15.26
CA VAL A 40 5.91 1.53 14.75
C VAL A 40 5.48 2.72 15.61
N CYS A 41 5.23 3.87 14.99
CA CYS A 41 4.67 5.03 15.69
C CYS A 41 3.22 4.75 16.10
N SER A 42 2.70 5.53 17.07
CA SER A 42 1.31 5.47 17.54
C SER A 42 0.26 5.60 16.43
N GLN A 43 0.63 6.21 15.31
CA GLN A 43 -0.20 6.39 14.12
C GLN A 43 -0.20 5.20 13.15
N GLY A 44 0.51 4.11 13.47
CA GLY A 44 0.66 2.94 12.60
C GLY A 44 1.64 3.15 11.44
N SER A 45 2.55 4.13 11.55
CA SER A 45 3.59 4.41 10.55
C SER A 45 4.95 3.88 10.96
N PHE A 46 5.75 3.43 9.98
CA PHE A 46 7.12 2.96 10.18
C PHE A 46 7.97 3.19 8.93
N SER A 47 9.28 3.22 9.15
CA SER A 47 10.31 3.31 8.11
C SER A 47 10.41 1.99 7.32
N LEU A 48 10.51 2.09 5.99
CA LEU A 48 10.76 0.93 5.13
C LEU A 48 12.12 0.32 5.42
N THR A 49 13.16 1.14 5.64
CA THR A 49 14.49 0.63 6.02
C THR A 49 14.43 -0.22 7.30
N ASN A 50 13.77 0.27 8.36
CA ASN A 50 13.60 -0.49 9.60
C ASN A 50 12.77 -1.78 9.39
N LEU A 51 11.75 -1.74 8.53
CA LEU A 51 10.99 -2.93 8.14
C LEU A 51 11.86 -4.00 7.46
N MET A 52 12.75 -3.57 6.55
CA MET A 52 13.65 -4.49 5.86
C MET A 52 14.64 -5.15 6.81
N GLU A 53 15.24 -4.36 7.72
CA GLU A 53 16.20 -4.84 8.73
C GLU A 53 15.57 -5.83 9.72
N SER A 54 14.38 -5.52 10.24
CA SER A 54 13.75 -6.33 11.29
C SER A 54 13.00 -7.56 10.78
N TRP A 55 12.46 -7.50 9.55
CA TRP A 55 11.57 -8.54 9.01
C TRP A 55 11.89 -8.93 7.56
N GLY A 56 12.03 -7.96 6.64
CA GLY A 56 12.12 -8.23 5.20
C GLY A 56 13.24 -9.21 4.82
N HIS A 57 14.46 -8.98 5.31
CA HIS A 57 15.61 -9.85 5.02
C HIS A 57 15.45 -11.28 5.56
N ARG A 58 14.77 -11.45 6.69
CA ARG A 58 14.56 -12.77 7.31
C ARG A 58 13.57 -13.62 6.51
N GLU A 59 12.59 -12.98 5.89
CA GLU A 59 11.59 -13.63 5.04
C GLU A 59 12.00 -13.73 3.57
N GLY A 60 13.18 -13.20 3.19
CA GLY A 60 13.63 -13.18 1.80
C GLY A 60 12.77 -12.30 0.88
N VAL A 61 12.14 -11.26 1.45
CA VAL A 61 11.35 -10.28 0.70
C VAL A 61 12.23 -9.09 0.36
N SER A 62 12.19 -8.62 -0.88
CA SER A 62 12.96 -7.45 -1.32
C SER A 62 12.23 -6.13 -1.03
N ARG A 63 12.98 -5.02 -1.03
CA ARG A 63 12.42 -3.67 -0.84
C ARG A 63 11.36 -3.35 -1.91
N GLN A 64 11.65 -3.73 -3.16
CA GLN A 64 10.78 -3.53 -4.32
C GLN A 64 9.50 -4.36 -4.19
N GLU A 65 9.60 -5.61 -3.73
CA GLU A 65 8.43 -6.48 -3.51
C GLU A 65 7.50 -5.91 -2.44
N VAL A 66 8.06 -5.37 -1.35
CA VAL A 66 7.28 -4.68 -0.32
C VAL A 66 6.52 -3.50 -0.92
N LEU A 67 7.22 -2.60 -1.63
CA LEU A 67 6.61 -1.42 -2.22
C LEU A 67 5.54 -1.79 -3.26
N HIS A 68 5.83 -2.78 -4.10
CA HIS A 68 4.87 -3.31 -5.07
C HIS A 68 3.63 -3.87 -4.39
N ALA A 69 3.79 -4.71 -3.36
CA ALA A 69 2.68 -5.27 -2.60
C ALA A 69 1.83 -4.20 -1.90
N VAL A 70 2.46 -3.15 -1.37
CA VAL A 70 1.75 -2.03 -0.73
C VAL A 70 0.98 -1.21 -1.78
N ARG A 71 1.56 -0.96 -2.96
CA ARG A 71 0.90 -0.24 -4.07
C ARG A 71 -0.30 -1.02 -4.62
N VAL A 72 -0.14 -2.31 -4.92
CA VAL A 72 -1.22 -3.17 -5.44
C VAL A 72 -2.38 -3.30 -4.44
N HIS A 73 -2.09 -3.25 -3.14
CA HIS A 73 -3.09 -3.34 -2.08
C HIS A 73 -3.29 -2.04 -1.31
N MET A 74 -3.09 -0.89 -1.98
CA MET A 74 -3.20 0.44 -1.36
C MET A 74 -4.60 0.70 -0.82
N PHE A 75 -5.62 0.17 -1.52
CA PHE A 75 -7.02 0.19 -1.10
C PHE A 75 -7.44 -1.14 -0.47
N HIS A 76 -8.47 -1.08 0.37
CA HIS A 76 -9.19 -2.26 0.84
C HIS A 76 -9.89 -2.98 -0.33
N GLU A 77 -10.40 -4.20 -0.11
CA GLU A 77 -11.10 -4.97 -1.15
C GLU A 77 -12.38 -4.27 -1.65
N ASP A 78 -12.86 -3.24 -0.93
CA ASP A 78 -13.97 -2.38 -1.35
C ASP A 78 -13.56 -1.29 -2.36
N GLY A 79 -12.25 -1.05 -2.56
CA GLY A 79 -11.72 0.00 -3.41
C GLY A 79 -11.96 1.43 -2.90
N MET A 80 -12.70 1.61 -1.81
CA MET A 80 -13.12 2.93 -1.31
C MET A 80 -12.24 3.44 -0.18
N GLN A 81 -11.67 2.53 0.62
CA GLN A 81 -10.88 2.92 1.77
C GLN A 81 -9.39 2.65 1.56
N LEU A 82 -8.56 3.67 1.77
CA LEU A 82 -7.12 3.49 1.88
C LEU A 82 -6.76 2.55 3.03
N ARG A 83 -5.98 1.53 2.70
CA ARG A 83 -5.36 0.59 3.62
C ARG A 83 -3.94 1.03 3.98
N PHE A 84 -3.22 1.59 3.01
CA PHE A 84 -1.87 2.10 3.17
C PHE A 84 -1.74 3.53 2.62
N GLU A 85 -0.81 4.27 3.20
CA GLU A 85 -0.33 5.55 2.71
C GLU A 85 1.20 5.46 2.62
N ILE A 86 1.77 5.87 1.49
CA ILE A 86 3.22 5.90 1.27
C ILE A 86 3.65 7.36 1.24
N LYS A 87 4.59 7.75 2.12
CA LYS A 87 5.25 9.06 2.07
C LYS A 87 6.72 8.88 1.77
N GLN A 88 7.20 9.47 0.67
CA GLN A 88 8.62 9.47 0.34
C GLN A 88 9.31 10.65 1.05
N LYS A 89 10.35 10.35 1.83
CA LYS A 89 11.30 11.33 2.38
C LYS A 89 12.62 11.22 1.64
N ARG A 90 13.51 12.21 1.81
CA ARG A 90 14.79 12.32 1.07
C ARG A 90 15.56 11.00 0.96
N ASP A 91 15.66 10.26 2.07
CA ASP A 91 16.49 9.04 2.13
C ASP A 91 15.69 7.76 2.47
N ASP A 92 14.40 7.88 2.77
CA ASP A 92 13.60 6.75 3.26
C ASP A 92 12.14 6.85 2.84
N THR A 93 11.47 5.69 2.80
CA THR A 93 10.05 5.58 2.50
C THR A 93 9.31 5.27 3.78
N ILE A 94 8.37 6.12 4.16
CA ILE A 94 7.49 5.89 5.30
C ILE A 94 6.22 5.21 4.81
N ILE A 95 5.91 4.05 5.38
CA ILE A 95 4.66 3.33 5.14
C ILE A 95 3.78 3.54 6.35
N ARG A 96 2.55 4.01 6.13
CA ARG A 96 1.54 4.18 7.18
C ARG A 96 0.36 3.27 6.92
N VAL A 97 -0.02 2.50 7.94
CA VAL A 97 -1.15 1.57 7.88
C VAL A 97 -2.39 2.27 8.43
N MET A 98 -3.43 2.39 7.61
CA MET A 98 -4.68 3.00 8.04
C MET A 98 -5.47 2.03 8.95
N PRO A 99 -6.15 2.53 9.99
CA PRO A 99 -7.01 1.69 10.82
C PRO A 99 -8.17 1.10 10.01
N LYS A 100 -8.58 -0.12 10.34
CA LYS A 100 -9.76 -0.75 9.71
C LYS A 100 -10.99 0.06 10.13
N ARG A 101 -11.68 0.73 9.20
CA ARG A 101 -13.00 1.31 9.52
C ARG A 101 -13.97 0.13 9.70
N GLY A 102 -14.79 0.17 10.75
CA GLY A 102 -15.90 -0.79 10.87
C GLY A 102 -16.03 -1.58 12.17
N LEU A 103 -15.43 -1.20 13.29
CA LEU A 103 -15.85 -1.74 14.60
C LEU A 103 -16.15 -0.69 15.68
N PHE A 104 -15.84 0.59 15.45
CA PHE A 104 -16.10 1.66 16.43
C PHE A 104 -16.99 2.79 15.90
N ALA A 105 -17.39 2.76 14.63
CA ALA A 105 -18.19 3.84 14.04
C ALA A 105 -19.67 3.80 14.47
N GLU A 106 -20.17 2.68 15.01
CA GLU A 106 -21.59 2.54 15.38
C GLU A 106 -21.88 2.77 16.88
N HIS A 107 -20.86 3.01 17.72
CA HIS A 107 -21.04 3.19 19.17
C HIS A 107 -20.41 4.48 19.74
N ARG A 108 -20.24 5.51 18.90
CA ARG A 108 -19.86 6.86 19.35
C ARG A 108 -20.59 7.93 18.54
N SER A 109 -21.89 8.05 18.80
CA SER A 109 -22.67 9.24 18.41
C SER A 109 -23.00 10.15 19.60
N GLU A 110 -22.42 9.92 20.78
CA GLU A 110 -22.57 10.84 21.93
C GLU A 110 -21.21 11.00 22.63
N GLY A 111 -20.58 12.16 22.47
CA GLY A 111 -19.32 12.50 23.15
C GLY A 111 -18.13 12.63 22.22
N GLY A 112 -18.16 13.65 21.36
CA GLY A 112 -17.07 14.04 20.47
C GLY A 112 -15.73 14.14 21.19
N ARG A 113 -14.79 13.30 20.77
CA ARG A 113 -13.38 13.70 20.70
C ARG A 113 -13.06 13.70 19.23
N ASP A 114 -13.07 14.89 18.66
CA ASP A 114 -12.53 15.14 17.33
C ASP A 114 -11.11 14.59 17.28
N TRP A 115 -10.91 13.53 16.50
CA TRP A 115 -9.59 13.12 16.07
C TRP A 115 -9.13 14.12 15.00
N ASN A 116 -8.89 15.36 15.44
CA ASN A 116 -8.27 16.39 14.63
C ASN A 116 -6.85 15.91 14.28
N TRP A 117 -6.76 15.21 13.15
CA TRP A 117 -5.62 14.39 12.73
C TRP A 117 -4.48 15.20 12.09
N HIS A 118 -4.68 16.50 11.86
CA HIS A 118 -3.75 17.33 11.09
C HIS A 118 -2.65 18.04 11.89
N SER A 119 -2.54 17.88 13.22
CA SER A 119 -1.66 18.76 14.03
C SER A 119 -0.57 18.09 14.88
N ARG A 120 -0.16 16.85 14.60
CA ARG A 120 0.98 16.23 15.34
C ARG A 120 1.95 15.46 14.44
N GLU A 121 2.47 16.10 13.40
CA GLU A 121 3.51 15.52 12.55
C GLU A 121 4.92 15.52 13.19
N ASP A 122 5.09 16.06 14.41
CA ASP A 122 6.42 16.22 15.03
C ASP A 122 6.87 15.11 16.01
N ASP A 123 6.00 14.20 16.46
CA ASP A 123 6.35 13.26 17.54
C ASP A 123 7.13 11.99 17.08
N CYS A 124 7.29 11.73 15.78
CA CYS A 124 8.16 10.65 15.30
C CYS A 124 9.63 11.10 15.10
N ARG A 125 9.99 12.35 15.44
CA ARG A 125 11.38 12.82 15.52
C ARG A 125 11.83 12.79 16.98
N GLN A 126 12.39 11.67 17.45
CA GLN A 126 13.58 11.66 18.33
C GLN A 126 13.99 10.26 18.81
N GLY A 127 15.29 10.00 18.68
CA GLY A 127 16.04 9.01 19.46
C GLY A 127 16.82 8.06 18.55
N PRO A 128 18.18 8.02 18.62
CA PRO A 128 18.92 8.05 19.89
C PRO A 128 20.27 8.78 19.84
N GLU A 129 20.50 9.84 20.63
CA GLU A 129 21.86 10.22 21.03
C GLU A 129 21.87 10.68 22.49
N THR A 130 22.29 9.79 23.39
CA THR A 130 22.90 10.16 24.68
C THR A 130 24.40 10.28 24.47
N PRO A 131 25.07 11.28 25.09
CA PRO A 131 25.61 11.00 26.41
C PRO A 131 25.46 12.15 27.44
N ARG A 132 25.03 11.75 28.65
CA ARG A 132 25.72 11.94 29.95
C ARG A 132 26.20 13.34 30.35
N ASN A 133 25.76 13.74 31.55
CA ASN A 133 26.19 14.84 32.44
C ASN A 133 25.46 16.18 32.28
N ALA A 134 24.57 16.49 33.22
CA ALA A 134 24.61 17.74 33.97
C ALA A 134 23.51 17.75 35.06
N VAL A 135 23.98 17.87 36.30
CA VAL A 135 23.42 18.67 37.39
C VAL A 135 22.01 18.33 37.86
N GLN A 136 21.97 17.68 39.01
CA GLN A 136 20.89 17.79 39.98
C GLN A 136 20.76 19.27 40.37
N ASP A 137 19.62 19.89 40.07
CA ASP A 137 19.15 20.99 40.92
C ASP A 137 17.69 20.77 41.26
N SER A 138 17.44 20.94 42.55
CA SER A 138 16.23 20.62 43.26
C SER A 138 15.58 21.94 43.65
N THR A 139 14.35 22.18 43.20
CA THR A 139 13.36 23.12 43.79
C THR A 139 12.15 23.08 42.85
N GLY A 140 10.96 22.65 43.27
CA GLY A 140 10.12 23.27 44.29
C GLY A 140 8.95 23.95 43.56
N GLY A 141 7.74 23.40 43.63
CA GLY A 141 6.61 23.91 42.83
C GLY A 141 5.26 23.29 43.14
N THR A 142 4.82 23.42 44.39
CA THR A 142 3.45 23.22 44.87
C THR A 142 2.50 24.22 44.18
N GLY A 143 1.32 23.78 43.72
CA GLY A 143 0.32 24.71 43.16
C GLY A 143 -1.04 24.08 42.86
N HIS A 144 -2.02 24.41 43.71
CA HIS A 144 -3.42 24.01 43.68
C HIS A 144 -4.21 24.60 42.49
N GLY A 145 -5.36 24.00 42.15
CA GLY A 145 -6.39 24.68 41.35
C GLY A 145 -7.59 23.81 40.99
N ALA A 146 -8.64 23.86 41.82
CA ALA A 146 -9.95 23.27 41.59
C ALA A 146 -10.92 24.27 40.94
N ALA A 147 -11.86 23.78 40.10
CA ALA A 147 -13.23 24.28 39.84
C ALA A 147 -13.82 23.39 38.71
N SER A 148 -14.84 22.55 38.88
CA SER A 148 -16.28 22.83 39.13
C SER A 148 -16.95 23.77 38.11
N SER A 149 -17.70 23.17 37.17
CA SER A 149 -18.90 23.73 36.50
C SER A 149 -19.56 22.55 35.78
N SER A 150 -20.62 21.90 36.27
CA SER A 150 -22.00 22.34 36.49
C SER A 150 -22.57 23.15 35.32
N THR A 151 -23.31 22.47 34.44
CA THR A 151 -24.56 22.97 33.85
C THR A 151 -25.43 21.77 33.48
N GLU A 152 -26.41 21.57 34.34
CA GLU A 152 -27.61 20.76 34.21
C GLU A 152 -28.61 21.45 33.27
N ALA A 153 -29.58 20.66 32.77
CA ALA A 153 -30.84 21.09 32.12
C ALA A 153 -30.83 21.45 30.63
N TYR A 154 -31.32 20.52 29.79
CA TYR A 154 -32.45 20.69 28.84
C TYR A 154 -32.88 19.25 28.42
N ALA A 155 -33.93 18.69 29.03
CA ALA A 155 -35.31 18.75 28.58
C ALA A 155 -35.61 17.91 27.31
N ARG A 156 -36.15 16.71 27.58
CA ARG A 156 -37.24 16.02 26.86
C ARG A 156 -37.43 16.37 25.38
N ALA A 157 -36.99 15.49 24.50
CA ALA A 157 -37.53 15.38 23.14
C ALA A 157 -37.80 13.90 22.78
N SER A 158 -39.09 13.56 22.81
CA SER A 158 -39.76 12.65 21.87
C SER A 158 -39.18 11.26 21.64
N MET A 159 -39.59 10.30 22.48
CA MET A 159 -39.55 8.88 22.14
C MET A 159 -40.39 8.62 20.88
N ARG A 160 -39.73 8.32 19.76
CA ARG A 160 -40.39 7.75 18.58
C ARG A 160 -40.59 6.24 18.82
N PRO A 161 -41.77 5.68 18.51
CA PRO A 161 -41.98 4.24 18.61
C PRO A 161 -41.03 3.50 17.66
N ILE A 162 -40.25 2.58 18.23
CA ILE A 162 -39.35 1.68 17.50
C ILE A 162 -40.23 0.79 16.62
N PRO A 163 -40.08 0.80 15.27
CA PRO A 163 -40.77 -0.17 14.43
C PRO A 163 -40.30 -1.56 14.83
N LYS A 164 -41.25 -2.45 15.13
CA LYS A 164 -40.99 -3.85 15.45
C LYS A 164 -40.17 -4.46 14.31
N LYS A 165 -38.91 -4.78 14.60
CA LYS A 165 -37.96 -5.40 13.67
C LYS A 165 -38.62 -6.60 13.00
N ALA A 166 -38.58 -6.64 11.67
CA ALA A 166 -38.89 -7.84 10.91
C ALA A 166 -37.97 -8.99 11.38
N PRO A 167 -38.48 -10.23 11.46
CA PRO A 167 -37.67 -11.38 11.83
C PRO A 167 -36.48 -11.50 10.88
N LEU A 168 -35.28 -11.54 11.46
CA LEU A 168 -34.04 -11.74 10.72
C LEU A 168 -34.11 -13.07 9.95
N PRO A 169 -33.64 -13.11 8.70
CA PRO A 169 -33.52 -14.37 7.99
C PRO A 169 -32.60 -15.32 8.78
N PRO A 170 -32.88 -16.64 8.77
CA PRO A 170 -32.02 -17.61 9.43
C PRO A 170 -30.59 -17.51 8.85
N PRO A 171 -29.56 -17.63 9.70
CA PRO A 171 -28.18 -17.59 9.23
C PRO A 171 -27.97 -18.70 8.19
N PRO A 172 -27.16 -18.44 7.14
CA PRO A 172 -26.81 -19.48 6.18
C PRO A 172 -26.18 -20.65 6.95
N SER A 173 -26.71 -21.85 6.72
CA SER A 173 -26.22 -23.08 7.33
C SER A 173 -24.80 -23.36 6.84
N TYR A 174 -23.80 -22.88 7.57
CA TYR A 174 -22.39 -23.21 7.31
C TYR A 174 -22.18 -24.70 7.58
N LYS A 175 -22.08 -25.50 6.51
CA LYS A 175 -21.53 -26.85 6.61
C LYS A 175 -20.09 -26.70 7.08
N ALA A 176 -19.80 -27.22 8.28
CA ALA A 176 -18.45 -27.30 8.80
C ALA A 176 -17.56 -28.04 7.79
N PRO A 177 -16.40 -27.48 7.41
CA PRO A 177 -15.46 -28.19 6.54
C PRO A 177 -15.00 -29.45 7.27
N GLU A 178 -15.20 -30.60 6.63
CA GLU A 178 -14.74 -31.89 7.15
C GLU A 178 -13.23 -31.86 7.43
N PRO A 179 -12.78 -32.46 8.55
CA PRO A 179 -11.37 -32.52 8.88
C PRO A 179 -10.63 -33.33 7.81
N ARG A 180 -9.77 -32.65 7.04
CA ARG A 180 -8.83 -33.32 6.14
C ARG A 180 -7.84 -34.13 6.98
N SER A 181 -8.04 -35.44 6.93
CA SER A 181 -7.17 -36.46 7.51
C SER A 181 -5.71 -36.20 7.13
N SER A 182 -4.88 -35.99 8.15
CA SER A 182 -3.45 -35.78 8.01
C SER A 182 -2.77 -37.10 7.66
N GLN A 183 -2.45 -37.31 6.39
CA GLN A 183 -1.61 -38.43 5.97
C GLN A 183 -0.13 -38.02 6.17
N ALA A 184 0.40 -38.39 7.33
CA ALA A 184 1.82 -38.26 7.65
C ALA A 184 2.63 -39.24 6.77
N GLY A 185 3.35 -38.71 5.79
CA GLY A 185 4.38 -39.44 5.06
C GLY A 185 5.73 -39.39 5.82
N PRO A 186 6.49 -40.50 5.87
CA PRO A 186 7.81 -40.52 6.49
C PRO A 186 8.83 -39.71 5.67
N ASN A 187 9.57 -38.88 6.39
CA ASN A 187 10.60 -37.97 5.90
C ASN A 187 11.89 -38.78 5.60
N PRO A 188 12.33 -38.96 4.34
CA PRO A 188 13.60 -39.63 4.09
C PRO A 188 14.76 -38.70 4.46
N ALA A 189 15.60 -39.17 5.38
CA ALA A 189 16.83 -38.54 5.81
C ALA A 189 17.68 -38.11 4.60
N ARG A 190 17.83 -36.80 4.43
CA ARG A 190 18.61 -36.18 3.37
C ARG A 190 20.09 -36.27 3.74
N VAL A 191 20.77 -37.26 3.15
CA VAL A 191 22.23 -37.39 3.17
C VAL A 191 22.84 -36.14 2.55
N ILE A 192 23.68 -35.44 3.30
CA ILE A 192 24.46 -34.28 2.83
C ILE A 192 25.72 -34.83 2.15
N PRO A 193 25.90 -34.72 0.82
CA PRO A 193 27.18 -35.04 0.21
C PRO A 193 28.21 -33.95 0.54
N ALA A 194 29.43 -34.40 0.82
CA ALA A 194 30.58 -33.56 1.11
C ALA A 194 30.87 -32.57 -0.05
N ARG A 195 31.11 -31.32 0.32
CA ARG A 195 31.50 -30.21 -0.58
C ARG A 195 32.77 -30.57 -1.35
N VAL A 196 32.64 -30.65 -2.67
CA VAL A 196 33.76 -30.60 -3.61
C VAL A 196 34.10 -29.11 -3.84
N PRO A 197 35.37 -28.68 -3.80
CA PRO A 197 35.75 -27.32 -4.16
C PRO A 197 35.50 -27.10 -5.66
N VAL A 198 34.43 -26.37 -5.98
CA VAL A 198 34.13 -25.92 -7.34
C VAL A 198 35.06 -24.75 -7.66
N LYS A 199 35.93 -24.99 -8.64
CA LYS A 199 36.76 -23.98 -9.30
C LYS A 199 35.80 -23.02 -10.01
N VAL A 200 35.76 -21.77 -9.56
CA VAL A 200 34.96 -20.69 -10.15
C VAL A 200 35.59 -20.35 -11.50
N GLU A 201 35.05 -20.93 -12.57
CA GLU A 201 35.18 -20.35 -13.91
C GLU A 201 34.21 -19.18 -13.99
N GLU A 202 34.75 -18.00 -14.31
CA GLU A 202 33.96 -16.80 -14.59
C GLU A 202 32.97 -17.13 -15.73
N PRO A 203 31.66 -16.99 -15.51
CA PRO A 203 30.71 -17.11 -16.59
C PRO A 203 30.89 -15.93 -17.54
N ASP A 204 31.30 -16.23 -18.77
CA ASP A 204 31.20 -15.32 -19.92
C ASP A 204 29.80 -14.72 -19.96
N PHE A 205 29.72 -13.46 -19.58
CA PHE A 205 28.49 -12.67 -19.52
C PHE A 205 28.13 -12.33 -20.97
N ASP A 206 27.28 -13.16 -21.58
CA ASP A 206 26.62 -12.85 -22.85
C ASP A 206 26.00 -11.44 -22.72
N PRO A 207 26.37 -10.45 -23.54
CA PRO A 207 25.82 -9.12 -23.48
C PRO A 207 24.29 -9.22 -23.64
N GLU A 208 23.55 -8.70 -22.66
CA GLU A 208 22.09 -8.62 -22.73
C GLU A 208 21.70 -8.03 -24.08
N PRO A 209 20.70 -8.62 -24.79
CA PRO A 209 20.25 -8.07 -26.05
C PRO A 209 19.76 -6.65 -25.78
N GLU A 210 20.49 -5.66 -26.29
CA GLU A 210 20.05 -4.29 -26.38
C GLU A 210 18.64 -4.34 -26.94
N THR A 211 17.67 -4.04 -26.08
CA THR A 211 16.29 -3.95 -26.50
C THR A 211 16.24 -2.65 -27.27
N ASP A 212 16.42 -2.74 -28.59
CA ASP A 212 16.14 -1.67 -29.54
C ASP A 212 14.71 -1.21 -29.28
N GLU A 213 14.54 -0.23 -28.39
CA GLU A 213 13.29 0.49 -28.26
C GLU A 213 13.04 1.11 -29.63
N PRO A 214 12.00 0.66 -30.36
CA PRO A 214 11.78 1.14 -31.71
C PRO A 214 11.61 2.65 -31.61
N ASP A 215 12.51 3.41 -32.23
CA ASP A 215 12.47 4.86 -32.29
C ASP A 215 11.03 5.33 -32.54
N GLN A 216 10.34 5.77 -31.48
CA GLN A 216 8.94 6.20 -31.54
C GLN A 216 8.91 7.58 -32.20
N LYS A 217 9.17 7.59 -33.51
CA LYS A 217 9.12 8.79 -34.33
C LYS A 217 7.70 9.33 -34.30
N ALA A 218 7.57 10.62 -33.94
CA ALA A 218 6.29 11.31 -33.89
C ALA A 218 5.48 11.12 -35.20
N PRO A 219 4.15 10.99 -35.13
CA PRO A 219 3.29 10.93 -36.30
C PRO A 219 3.31 12.24 -37.09
N ASP A 220 2.96 12.18 -38.37
CA ASP A 220 2.79 13.38 -39.20
C ASP A 220 1.65 14.25 -38.63
N PRO A 221 1.76 15.59 -38.69
CA PRO A 221 0.77 16.50 -38.14
C PRO A 221 -0.61 16.32 -38.80
N PRO A 222 -1.71 16.66 -38.11
CA PRO A 222 -3.06 16.55 -38.66
C PRO A 222 -3.25 17.42 -39.91
N PRO A 223 -4.16 17.05 -40.83
CA PRO A 223 -5.11 15.92 -40.75
C PRO A 223 -4.55 14.56 -41.23
N GLY A 224 -4.89 13.45 -40.55
CA GLY A 224 -4.47 12.08 -40.91
C GLY A 224 -5.33 11.00 -40.24
N GLU A 225 -5.14 9.71 -40.62
CA GLU A 225 -6.06 8.57 -40.35
C GLU A 225 -6.30 8.21 -38.87
N HIS A 226 -5.60 8.83 -37.91
CA HIS A 226 -5.75 8.56 -36.48
C HIS A 226 -5.85 9.84 -35.63
N TRP A 227 -6.06 10.99 -36.27
CA TRP A 227 -6.23 12.26 -35.59
C TRP A 227 -7.72 12.54 -35.37
N GLU A 228 -8.08 12.79 -34.12
CA GLU A 228 -9.40 13.25 -33.68
C GLU A 228 -9.31 14.71 -33.25
N GLU A 229 -10.25 15.54 -33.71
CA GLU A 229 -10.33 16.97 -33.38
C GLU A 229 -11.25 17.18 -32.17
N PHE A 230 -10.78 17.97 -31.22
CA PHE A 230 -11.48 18.37 -30.01
C PHE A 230 -11.48 19.90 -29.91
N GLU A 231 -12.49 20.47 -29.26
CA GLU A 231 -12.56 21.90 -28.97
C GLU A 231 -12.51 22.10 -27.45
N ASP A 232 -11.49 22.81 -26.98
CA ASP A 232 -11.35 23.20 -25.57
C ASP A 232 -11.13 24.71 -25.49
N ASP A 233 -11.95 25.40 -24.70
CA ASP A 233 -11.97 26.87 -24.61
C ASP A 233 -12.02 27.61 -25.96
N GLY A 234 -12.76 27.06 -26.93
CA GLY A 234 -12.87 27.64 -28.29
C GLY A 234 -11.60 27.53 -29.13
N LYS A 235 -10.64 26.70 -28.73
CA LYS A 235 -9.41 26.40 -29.48
C LYS A 235 -9.45 24.94 -29.95
N PRO A 236 -9.21 24.68 -31.25
CA PRO A 236 -9.16 23.32 -31.76
C PRO A 236 -7.84 22.64 -31.34
N TRP A 237 -7.95 21.44 -30.78
CA TRP A 237 -6.85 20.56 -30.41
C TRP A 237 -7.02 19.23 -31.11
N PHE A 238 -5.91 18.61 -31.51
CA PHE A 238 -5.91 17.34 -32.21
C PHE A 238 -5.24 16.29 -31.34
N TYR A 239 -5.86 15.12 -31.23
CA TYR A 239 -5.37 13.98 -30.49
C TYR A 239 -5.15 12.79 -31.44
N TYR A 240 -3.98 12.19 -31.38
CA TYR A 240 -3.62 11.02 -32.16
C TYR A 240 -3.73 9.76 -31.31
N SER A 241 -4.47 8.76 -31.79
CA SER A 241 -4.56 7.44 -31.17
C SER A 241 -4.26 6.35 -32.21
N GLY A 242 -3.00 5.92 -32.30
CA GLY A 242 -2.58 4.95 -33.32
C GLY A 242 -1.35 4.11 -32.96
N PRO A 243 -0.81 3.34 -33.92
CA PRO A 243 0.29 2.38 -33.68
C PRO A 243 1.58 2.99 -33.15
N LYS A 244 1.76 4.30 -33.32
CA LYS A 244 2.91 5.09 -32.85
C LYS A 244 2.73 5.62 -31.41
N GLY A 245 1.69 5.20 -30.70
CA GLY A 245 1.36 5.70 -29.36
C GLY A 245 0.32 6.81 -29.38
N HIS A 246 0.33 7.64 -28.33
CA HIS A 246 -0.63 8.72 -28.11
C HIS A 246 0.08 10.07 -28.18
N TRP A 247 -0.48 10.99 -28.96
CA TRP A 247 0.12 12.31 -29.20
C TRP A 247 -0.95 13.40 -29.24
N CYS A 248 -0.59 14.65 -28.96
CA CYS A 248 -1.49 15.80 -29.08
C CYS A 248 -0.81 17.01 -29.73
N CYS A 249 -1.58 17.89 -30.38
CA CYS A 249 -1.11 19.18 -30.87
C CYS A 249 -2.22 20.24 -30.90
N GLN A 250 -1.85 21.53 -30.81
CA GLN A 250 -2.78 22.67 -30.75
C GLN A 250 -3.16 23.22 -32.14
N GLY A 251 -3.23 22.36 -33.15
CA GLY A 251 -3.62 22.72 -34.51
C GLY A 251 -2.55 22.52 -35.58
N PRO A 252 -2.91 22.74 -36.87
CA PRO A 252 -2.00 22.55 -37.99
C PRO A 252 -0.75 23.42 -37.87
N GLY A 253 0.43 22.81 -38.01
CA GLY A 253 1.72 23.51 -37.93
C GLY A 253 2.28 23.71 -36.51
N GLN A 254 1.57 23.27 -35.47
CA GLN A 254 2.10 23.22 -34.10
C GLN A 254 2.90 21.93 -33.86
N PRO A 255 3.87 21.95 -32.93
CA PRO A 255 4.64 20.75 -32.58
C PRO A 255 3.72 19.66 -32.00
N VAL A 256 3.96 18.42 -32.42
CA VAL A 256 3.29 17.23 -31.90
C VAL A 256 4.00 16.79 -30.64
N LEU A 257 3.28 16.79 -29.51
CA LEU A 257 3.80 16.40 -28.21
C LEU A 257 3.25 15.03 -27.80
N PRO A 258 4.03 14.19 -27.10
CA PRO A 258 3.52 12.94 -26.55
C PRO A 258 2.41 13.24 -25.54
N TYR A 259 1.30 12.51 -25.63
CA TYR A 259 0.20 12.67 -24.69
C TYR A 259 0.50 11.85 -23.44
N GLU A 260 1.07 12.51 -22.44
CA GLU A 260 1.23 11.92 -21.11
C GLU A 260 -0.16 11.86 -20.46
N MET A 261 -0.70 10.63 -20.35
CA MET A 261 -1.89 10.45 -19.53
C MET A 261 -1.53 10.89 -18.11
N PRO A 262 -2.27 11.85 -17.51
CA PRO A 262 -2.06 12.20 -16.13
C PRO A 262 -2.12 10.91 -15.33
N THR A 263 -0.99 10.53 -14.77
CA THR A 263 -0.94 9.39 -13.86
C THR A 263 -1.85 9.80 -12.72
N MET A 264 -2.99 9.13 -12.57
CA MET A 264 -3.88 9.38 -11.45
C MET A 264 -3.12 8.91 -10.19
N GLU A 265 -2.33 9.82 -9.62
CA GLU A 265 -1.63 9.65 -8.34
C GLU A 265 -2.61 9.73 -7.16
#